data_AF-A0A315EEI5-F1
#
_entry.id   AF-A0A315EEI5-F1
#
_cell.length_a   1.000
_cell.length_b   1.000
_cell.length_c   1.000
_cell.angle_alpha   90.00
_cell.angle_beta   90.00
_cell.angle_gamma   90.00
#
_symmetry.space_group_name_H-M   'P 1'
#
loop_
_entity.id
_entity.type
_entity.pdbx_description
1 polymer ?
#
loop_
_entity_poly.entity_id
_entity_poly.type
_entity_poly.pdbx_seq_one_letter_code
_entity_poly.pdbx_strand_id
1 'polypeptide(L)'
;MKMTNDELKARVVDLISNIPDEKLGHFAITIEKVANCYQSPTLRAVLMVQDDVNQTQSIYAINAWKEQASEMLTALADGLRRAEKEENGLLN
;
A
#
# COMPACT_ATOMS: atom_id res chain seq x y z
N MET A 1 25.99 3.76 -7.42
CA MET A 1 26.23 2.31 -7.58
C MET A 1 24.88 1.62 -7.55
N LYS A 2 24.55 0.73 -8.50
CA LYS A 2 23.30 -0.05 -8.44
C LYS A 2 23.49 -1.19 -7.44
N MET A 3 22.51 -1.42 -6.58
CA MET A 3 22.50 -2.54 -5.63
C MET A 3 22.45 -3.87 -6.41
N THR A 4 23.22 -4.86 -5.98
CA THR A 4 23.20 -6.22 -6.53
C THR A 4 21.93 -6.96 -6.09
N ASN A 5 21.59 -8.03 -6.81
CA ASN A 5 20.43 -8.85 -6.46
C ASN A 5 20.58 -9.54 -5.10
N ASP A 6 21.81 -9.89 -4.70
CA ASP A 6 22.05 -10.56 -3.42
C ASP A 6 21.95 -9.58 -2.25
N GLU A 7 22.43 -8.35 -2.43
CA GLU A 7 22.20 -7.25 -1.48
C GLU A 7 20.70 -6.93 -1.34
N LEU A 8 19.95 -6.96 -2.45
CA LEU A 8 18.50 -6.78 -2.43
C LEU A 8 17.80 -7.88 -1.62
N LYS A 9 18.14 -9.15 -1.87
CA LYS A 9 17.57 -10.29 -1.16
C LYS A 9 17.87 -10.21 0.34
N ALA A 10 19.12 -9.95 0.71
CA ALA A 10 19.52 -9.82 2.11
C ALA A 10 18.71 -8.73 2.83
N ARG A 11 18.53 -7.59 2.18
CA ARG A 11 17.73 -6.48 2.72
C ARG A 11 16.25 -6.83 2.86
N VAL A 12 15.67 -7.58 1.92
CA VAL A 12 14.27 -8.04 2.02
C VAL A 12 14.10 -9.02 3.17
N VAL A 13 15.02 -9.98 3.34
CA VAL A 13 14.98 -10.95 4.43
C VAL A 13 15.07 -10.25 5.80
N ASP A 14 15.97 -9.29 5.92
CA ASP A 14 16.11 -8.48 7.13
C ASP A 14 14.82 -7.67 7.42
N LEU A 15 14.22 -7.06 6.39
CA LEU A 15 12.96 -6.34 6.52
C LEU A 15 11.82 -7.24 7.03
N ILE A 16 11.68 -8.45 6.46
CA ILE A 16 10.67 -9.43 6.87
C ILE A 16 10.90 -9.89 8.31
N SER A 17 12.15 -10.10 8.71
CA SER A 17 12.52 -10.58 10.05
C SER A 17 12.19 -9.57 11.16
N ASN A 18 12.00 -8.31 10.81
CA ASN A 18 11.62 -7.23 11.72
C ASN A 18 10.10 -6.96 11.75
N ILE A 19 9.30 -7.68 10.95
CA ILE A 19 7.83 -7.55 10.97
C ILE A 19 7.28 -8.40 12.12
N PRO A 20 6.48 -7.84 13.03
CA PRO A 20 5.80 -8.61 14.06
C PRO A 20 4.90 -9.71 13.47
N ASP A 21 4.87 -10.88 14.11
CA ASP A 21 4.14 -12.06 13.61
C ASP A 21 2.67 -11.76 13.32
N GLU A 22 2.02 -10.95 14.14
CA GLU A 22 0.62 -10.55 13.98
C GLU A 22 0.36 -9.70 12.73
N LYS A 23 1.41 -9.10 12.14
CA LYS A 23 1.34 -8.30 10.91
C LYS A 23 1.78 -9.07 9.66
N LEU A 24 2.44 -10.23 9.82
CA LEU A 24 2.94 -11.03 8.70
C LEU A 24 1.84 -11.45 7.72
N GLY A 25 0.65 -11.80 8.21
CA GLY A 25 -0.50 -12.17 7.37
C GLY A 25 -0.96 -11.04 6.45
N HIS A 26 -1.10 -9.83 6.99
CA HIS A 26 -1.45 -8.63 6.20
C HIS A 26 -0.37 -8.28 5.18
N PHE A 27 0.91 -8.41 5.57
CA PHE A 27 2.04 -8.17 4.68
C PHE A 27 2.11 -9.19 3.53
N ALA A 28 1.89 -10.47 3.81
CA ALA A 28 1.89 -11.52 2.79
C ALA A 28 0.85 -11.27 1.69
N ILE A 29 -0.39 -10.94 2.09
CA ILE A 29 -1.47 -10.58 1.16
C ILE A 29 -1.08 -9.36 0.32
N THR A 30 -0.50 -8.35 0.97
CA THR A 30 -0.08 -7.11 0.29
C THR A 30 0.99 -7.40 -0.76
N ILE A 31 2.02 -8.16 -0.40
CA ILE A 31 3.10 -8.56 -1.32
C ILE A 31 2.55 -9.34 -2.50
N GLU A 32 1.64 -10.29 -2.26
CA GLU A 32 1.00 -11.08 -3.31
C GLU A 32 0.25 -10.18 -4.31
N LYS A 33 -0.55 -9.23 -3.83
CA LYS A 33 -1.29 -8.29 -4.69
C LYS A 33 -0.36 -7.40 -5.51
N VAL A 34 0.72 -6.91 -4.90
CA VAL A 34 1.74 -6.11 -5.59
C VAL A 34 2.47 -6.94 -6.64
N ALA A 35 2.89 -8.16 -6.31
CA ALA A 35 3.58 -9.06 -7.24
C ALA A 35 2.70 -9.42 -8.45
N ASN A 36 1.41 -9.69 -8.22
CA ASN A 36 0.44 -9.95 -9.27
C ASN A 36 0.31 -8.78 -10.26
N CYS A 37 0.43 -7.53 -9.79
CA CYS A 37 0.47 -6.38 -10.69
C CYS A 37 1.70 -6.44 -11.60
N TYR A 38 2.89 -6.72 -11.07
CA TYR A 38 4.09 -6.83 -11.92
C TYR A 38 4.04 -8.01 -12.91
N GLN A 39 3.28 -9.06 -12.63
CA GLN A 39 3.09 -10.20 -13.53
C GLN A 39 2.03 -9.94 -14.62
N SER A 40 1.15 -8.95 -14.44
CA SER A 40 0.12 -8.61 -15.42
C SER A 40 -0.01 -7.09 -15.61
N PRO A 41 0.33 -6.55 -16.80
CA PRO A 41 0.25 -5.12 -17.06
C PRO A 41 -1.19 -4.57 -17.08
N THR A 42 -2.20 -5.45 -17.08
CA THR A 42 -3.61 -5.06 -16.98
C THR A 42 -4.08 -4.89 -15.54
N LEU A 43 -3.38 -5.49 -14.57
CA LEU A 43 -3.69 -5.36 -13.15
C LEU A 43 -3.09 -4.07 -12.59
N ARG A 44 -3.88 -3.39 -11.76
CA ARG A 44 -3.55 -2.13 -11.11
C ARG A 44 -3.88 -2.25 -9.64
N ALA A 45 -3.02 -1.68 -8.80
CA ALA A 45 -3.24 -1.63 -7.36
C ALA A 45 -2.90 -0.25 -6.83
N VAL A 46 -3.54 0.11 -5.71
CA VAL A 46 -3.13 1.23 -4.90
C VAL A 46 -2.79 0.73 -3.51
N LEU A 47 -1.61 1.11 -3.04
CA LEU A 47 -1.12 0.82 -1.71
C LEU A 47 -1.16 2.10 -0.88
N MET A 48 -1.92 2.07 0.20
CA MET A 48 -1.89 3.11 1.22
C MET A 48 -0.91 2.70 2.31
N VAL A 49 0.08 3.54 2.57
CA VAL A 49 1.09 3.33 3.60
C VAL A 49 0.91 4.41 4.64
N GLN A 50 0.59 3.99 5.86
CA GLN A 50 0.51 4.88 7.01
C GLN A 50 1.84 4.82 7.78
N ASP A 51 2.39 5.99 8.07
CA ASP A 51 3.51 6.15 8.98
C ASP A 51 2.98 6.76 10.28
N ASP A 52 2.81 5.90 11.28
CA ASP A 52 2.30 6.28 12.59
C ASP A 52 3.26 7.20 13.35
N VAL A 53 4.57 7.15 13.06
CA VAL A 53 5.60 7.95 13.75
C VAL A 53 5.51 9.40 13.28
N ASN A 54 5.40 9.59 11.98
CA ASN A 54 5.31 10.93 11.38
C ASN A 54 3.88 11.41 11.19
N GLN A 55 2.88 10.60 11.56
CA GLN A 55 1.45 10.86 11.32
C GLN A 55 1.15 11.20 9.86
N THR A 56 1.79 10.50 8.93
CA THR A 56 1.59 10.72 7.50
C THR A 56 0.96 9.52 6.83
N GLN A 57 0.26 9.78 5.73
CA GLN A 57 -0.26 8.75 4.84
C GLN A 57 0.27 9.00 3.44
N SER A 58 0.84 7.96 2.84
CA SER A 58 1.35 7.95 1.48
C SER A 58 0.53 6.99 0.63
N ILE A 59 0.27 7.37 -0.63
CA ILE A 59 -0.47 6.55 -1.59
C ILE A 59 0.44 6.23 -2.77
N TYR A 60 0.61 4.94 -3.05
CA TYR A 60 1.38 4.44 -4.19
C TYR A 60 0.46 3.78 -5.19
N ALA A 61 0.47 4.26 -6.43
CA ALA A 61 -0.24 3.62 -7.53
C ALA A 61 0.70 2.71 -8.32
N ILE A 62 0.33 1.44 -8.49
CA ILE A 62 1.15 0.39 -9.10
C ILE A 62 0.53 0.04 -10.45
N ASN A 63 1.34 0.08 -11.52
CA ASN A 63 0.91 -0.09 -12.91
C ASN A 63 -0.23 0.84 -13.37
N ALA A 64 -0.48 1.92 -12.64
CA ALA A 64 -1.46 2.92 -13.02
C ALA A 64 -0.80 4.05 -13.82
N TRP A 65 -1.51 4.52 -14.84
CA TRP A 65 -1.16 5.76 -15.54
C TRP A 65 -1.50 6.95 -14.64
N LYS A 66 -0.90 8.12 -14.90
CA LYS A 66 -1.06 9.31 -14.05
C LYS A 66 -2.52 9.67 -13.82
N GLU A 67 -3.33 9.61 -14.87
CA GLU A 67 -4.75 9.92 -14.88
C GLU A 67 -5.53 8.92 -14.01
N GLN A 68 -5.23 7.63 -14.16
CA GLN A 68 -5.86 6.56 -13.37
C GLN A 68 -5.48 6.64 -11.89
N ALA A 69 -4.21 6.95 -11.60
CA ALA A 69 -3.75 7.19 -10.24
C ALA A 69 -4.51 8.36 -9.61
N SER A 70 -4.69 9.45 -10.35
CA SER A 70 -5.46 10.61 -9.89
C SER A 70 -6.90 10.25 -9.54
N GLU A 71 -7.60 9.49 -10.39
CA GLU A 71 -8.97 9.05 -10.13
C GLU A 71 -9.05 8.13 -8.89
N MET A 72 -8.10 7.19 -8.75
CA MET A 72 -8.06 6.30 -7.59
C MET A 72 -7.77 7.05 -6.29
N LEU A 73 -6.88 8.07 -6.32
CA LEU A 73 -6.65 8.96 -5.18
C LEU A 73 -7.91 9.74 -4.79
N THR A 74 -8.64 10.27 -5.78
CA THR A 74 -9.91 10.97 -5.52
C THR A 74 -10.92 10.03 -4.88
N ALA A 75 -11.08 8.81 -5.41
CA ALA A 75 -12.00 7.81 -4.86
C ALA A 75 -11.63 7.40 -3.43
N LEU A 76 -10.34 7.24 -3.12
CA LEU A 76 -9.86 6.96 -1.76
C LEU A 76 -10.12 8.11 -0.81
N ALA A 77 -9.82 9.35 -1.21
CA ALA A 77 -10.08 10.53 -0.40
C ALA A 77 -11.57 10.70 -0.10
N ASP A 78 -12.44 10.43 -1.08
CA ASP A 78 -13.89 10.46 -0.88
C ASP A 78 -14.38 9.30 0.02
N GLY A 79 -13.78 8.11 -0.10
CA GLY A 79 -14.05 6.98 0.78
C GLY A 79 -13.68 7.27 2.24
N LEU A 80 -12.49 7.84 2.47
CA LEU A 80 -12.01 8.24 3.81
C LEU A 80 -12.94 9.29 4.42
N ARG A 81 -13.30 10.34 3.67
CA ARG A 81 -14.26 11.36 4.14
C ARG A 81 -15.63 10.79 4.48
N ARG A 82 -16.08 9.74 3.79
CA ARG A 82 -17.34 9.06 4.10
C ARG A 82 -17.22 8.25 5.38
N ALA A 83 -16.15 7.48 5.54
CA ALA A 83 -15.87 6.74 6.77
C ALA A 83 -15.79 7.67 7.98
N GLU A 84 -15.07 8.80 7.86
CA GLU A 84 -14.99 9.81 8.93
C GLU A 84 -16.34 10.46 9.26
N LYS A 85 -17.23 10.62 8.27
CA LYS A 85 -18.59 11.13 8.49
C LYS A 85 -19.51 10.10 9.12
N GLU A 86 -19.37 8.83 8.76
CA GLU A 86 -20.07 7.72 9.41
C GLU A 86 -19.60 7.54 10.86
N GLU A 87 -18.32 7.77 11.13
CA GLU A 87 -17.73 7.69 12.47
C GLU A 87 -18.05 8.92 13.35
N ASN A 88 -18.14 10.13 12.75
CA ASN A 88 -18.49 11.38 13.45
C ASN A 88 -19.98 11.76 13.37
N GLY A 89 -20.83 10.94 12.75
CA GLY A 89 -22.23 11.24 12.43
C GLY A 89 -23.20 10.14 12.82
N LEU A 90 -23.63 10.17 14.08
CA LEU A 90 -24.99 9.93 14.58
C LEU A 90 -25.69 8.63 14.15
N LEU A 91 -25.82 7.72 15.13
CA LEU A 91 -27.10 7.08 15.40
C LEU A 91 -28.19 8.18 15.44
N ASN A 92 -28.94 8.33 14.35
CA ASN A 92 -30.36 8.72 14.28
C ASN A 92 -30.81 8.81 12.81
#